data_AF-H2KWT8-F1
#
_entry.id   AF-H2KWT8-F1
#
_cell.length_a   1.000
_cell.length_b   1.000
_cell.length_c   1.000
_cell.angle_alpha   90.00
_cell.angle_beta   90.00
_cell.angle_gamma   90.00
#
_symmetry.space_group_name_H-M   'P 1'
#
loop_
_entity.id
_entity.type
_entity.pdbx_description
1 polymer ?
#
loop_
_entity_poly.entity_id
_entity_poly.type
_entity_poly.pdbx_seq_one_letter_code
_entity_poly.pdbx_strand_id
1 'polypeptide(L)'
;MERLRNYERSGVPRGAGTDSDDGFDLGRMRRLLRRLGDPHTHFPAVHIAGTKGKGSTAAFLSNIMREQGYNVGCYTSPHLLTIRERISVGQSGGPVSAELLRDLFGHAKEAIGQSIESEDGALTHFEVFTALSYLLFSQENVDIAIVEAGLGGARDATNVIQSTELAASVITTVGKEHLAALGGSLQSIAVAKSGIIKQERPVMLFSHLWPFPCSS
;
A
#
# COMPACT_ATOMS: atom_id res chain seq x y z
N MET A 1 7.41 -15.14 11.96
CA MET A 1 7.05 -13.71 12.05
C MET A 1 7.85 -12.96 13.12
N GLU A 2 8.25 -13.59 14.23
CA GLU A 2 8.99 -12.91 15.31
C GLU A 2 10.31 -12.23 14.90
N ARG A 3 10.90 -12.61 13.76
CA ARG A 3 12.12 -11.99 13.21
C ARG A 3 11.87 -10.75 12.35
N LEU A 4 10.61 -10.42 12.02
CA LEU A 4 10.29 -9.27 11.16
C LEU A 4 10.13 -8.00 12.00
N ARG A 5 10.56 -6.86 11.47
CA ARG A 5 10.34 -5.57 12.14
C ARG A 5 8.87 -5.18 12.05
N ASN A 6 8.24 -4.80 13.17
CA ASN A 6 6.84 -4.38 13.21
C ASN A 6 6.72 -2.94 13.72
N TYR A 7 6.75 -1.98 12.78
CA TYR A 7 6.68 -0.55 13.12
C TYR A 7 5.33 -0.08 13.66
N GLU A 8 4.27 -0.86 13.51
CA GLU A 8 2.99 -0.56 14.15
C GLU A 8 3.04 -0.83 15.66
N ARG A 9 3.87 -1.79 16.10
CA ARG A 9 4.09 -2.09 17.51
C ARG A 9 5.26 -1.31 18.11
N SER A 10 6.36 -1.18 17.37
CA SER A 10 7.59 -0.55 17.86
C SER A 10 7.66 0.96 17.63
N GLY A 11 6.72 1.53 16.87
CA GLY A 11 6.77 2.91 16.40
C GLY A 11 7.58 3.06 15.11
N VAL A 12 7.20 4.05 14.29
CA VAL A 12 7.87 4.36 13.03
C VAL A 12 9.17 5.13 13.29
N PRO A 13 10.31 4.74 12.70
CA PRO A 13 11.58 5.45 12.85
C PRO A 13 11.52 6.89 12.34
N ARG A 14 12.37 7.75 12.92
CA ARG A 14 12.56 9.10 12.43
C ARG A 14 13.13 9.05 11.01
N GLY A 15 12.60 9.87 10.11
CA GLY A 15 13.06 9.90 8.72
C GLY A 15 12.64 8.71 7.85
N ALA A 16 11.86 7.74 8.36
CA ALA A 16 11.54 6.52 7.60
C ALA A 16 10.91 6.73 6.22
N GLY A 17 10.22 7.87 6.01
CA GLY A 17 9.65 8.25 4.70
C GLY A 17 10.46 9.29 3.92
N THR A 18 11.73 9.53 4.30
CA THR A 18 12.66 10.45 3.65
C THR A 18 13.75 9.68 2.89
N ASP A 19 14.71 10.38 2.27
CA ASP A 19 15.82 9.75 1.53
C ASP A 19 16.91 9.15 2.45
N SER A 20 16.61 8.86 3.72
CA SER A 20 17.54 8.20 4.64
C SER A 20 17.59 6.69 4.42
N ASP A 21 18.75 6.09 4.68
CA ASP A 21 18.93 4.62 4.68
C ASP A 21 18.19 3.92 5.84
N ASP A 22 17.75 4.70 6.83
CA ASP A 22 16.95 4.22 7.96
C ASP A 22 15.45 4.14 7.60
N GLY A 23 14.93 2.93 7.45
CA GLY A 23 13.48 2.68 7.37
C GLY A 23 13.01 2.05 6.06
N PHE A 24 12.21 2.79 5.29
CA PHE A 24 11.49 2.25 4.14
C PHE A 24 12.38 2.17 2.90
N ASP A 25 12.61 0.95 2.39
CA ASP A 25 13.40 0.69 1.20
C ASP A 25 12.57 0.01 0.11
N LEU A 26 12.27 0.76 -0.96
CA LEU A 26 11.60 0.21 -2.14
C LEU A 26 12.47 -0.81 -2.88
N GLY A 27 13.80 -0.75 -2.77
CA GLY A 27 14.72 -1.74 -3.30
C GLY A 27 14.47 -3.11 -2.69
N ARG A 28 14.41 -3.19 -1.36
CA ARG A 28 14.05 -4.40 -0.61
C ARG A 28 12.69 -4.94 -1.02
N MET A 29 11.68 -4.08 -1.09
CA MET A 29 10.34 -4.50 -1.54
C MET A 29 10.35 -5.08 -2.96
N ARG A 30 11.05 -4.43 -3.91
CA ARG A 30 11.18 -4.93 -5.30
C ARG A 30 11.91 -6.26 -5.37
N ARG A 31 12.95 -6.48 -4.56
CA ARG A 31 13.66 -7.77 -4.50
C ARG A 31 12.75 -8.88 -3.99
N LEU A 32 11.94 -8.62 -2.96
CA LEU A 32 10.93 -9.58 -2.48
C LEU A 32 9.91 -9.90 -3.58
N LEU A 33 9.35 -8.90 -4.26
CA LEU A 33 8.36 -9.12 -5.33
C LEU A 33 8.94 -9.90 -6.51
N ARG A 34 10.19 -9.65 -6.88
CA ARG A 34 10.87 -10.42 -7.93
C ARG A 34 10.97 -11.91 -7.59
N ARG A 35 11.25 -12.25 -6.33
CA ARG A 35 11.26 -13.65 -5.87
C ARG A 35 9.86 -14.29 -5.91
N LEU A 36 8.81 -13.48 -5.86
CA LEU A 36 7.41 -13.92 -5.97
C LEU A 36 6.88 -13.87 -7.42
N GLY A 37 7.73 -13.61 -8.41
CA GLY A 37 7.33 -13.54 -9.82
C GLY A 37 6.63 -12.24 -10.21
N ASP A 38 6.99 -11.13 -9.56
CA ASP A 38 6.50 -9.78 -9.86
C ASP A 38 4.95 -9.66 -9.91
N PRO A 39 4.21 -10.17 -8.89
CA PRO A 39 2.75 -10.32 -8.96
C PRO A 39 1.99 -9.00 -9.13
N HIS A 40 2.56 -7.90 -8.61
CA HIS A 40 2.06 -6.54 -8.75
C HIS A 40 1.95 -6.00 -10.19
N THR A 41 2.45 -6.74 -11.18
CA THR A 41 2.41 -6.34 -12.61
C THR A 41 1.23 -6.94 -13.38
N HIS A 42 0.44 -7.81 -12.75
CA HIS A 42 -0.61 -8.60 -13.43
C HIS A 42 -2.03 -8.01 -13.35
N PHE A 43 -2.20 -6.85 -12.73
CA PHE A 43 -3.51 -6.22 -12.58
C PHE A 43 -3.37 -4.69 -12.52
N PRO A 44 -4.36 -3.92 -12.99
CA PRO A 44 -4.36 -2.48 -12.79
C PRO A 44 -4.68 -2.13 -11.34
N ALA A 45 -4.17 -1.00 -10.85
CA ALA A 45 -4.34 -0.57 -9.47
C ALA A 45 -4.76 0.91 -9.32
N VAL A 46 -5.63 1.19 -8.35
CA VAL A 46 -5.83 2.53 -7.80
C VAL A 46 -5.01 2.65 -6.52
N HIS A 47 -4.09 3.61 -6.49
CA HIS A 47 -3.20 3.80 -5.35
C HIS A 47 -3.64 5.01 -4.52
N ILE A 48 -3.87 4.82 -3.22
CA ILE A 48 -4.47 5.81 -2.33
C ILE A 48 -3.47 6.20 -1.24
N ALA A 49 -3.12 7.48 -1.18
CA ALA A 49 -2.34 8.07 -0.10
C ALA A 49 -3.09 9.24 0.55
N GLY A 50 -2.66 9.64 1.75
CA GLY A 50 -3.40 10.62 2.54
C GLY A 50 -3.13 10.54 4.03
N THR A 51 -3.50 11.58 4.76
CA THR A 51 -3.47 11.63 6.22
C THR A 51 -4.71 10.91 6.75
N LYS A 52 -5.90 11.39 6.39
CA LYS A 52 -7.20 10.79 6.76
C LYS A 52 -8.05 10.46 5.54
N GLY A 53 -8.97 9.51 5.69
CA GLY A 53 -9.95 9.14 4.66
C GLY A 53 -9.47 8.11 3.64
N LYS A 54 -8.24 7.59 3.77
CA LYS A 54 -7.69 6.55 2.88
C LYS A 54 -8.55 5.27 2.90
N GLY A 55 -8.67 4.61 4.05
CA GLY A 55 -9.50 3.41 4.21
C GLY A 55 -10.97 3.59 3.80
N SER A 56 -11.60 4.72 4.13
CA SER A 56 -12.98 5.01 3.68
C SER A 56 -13.08 5.14 2.16
N THR A 57 -12.11 5.80 1.52
CA THR A 57 -12.04 5.91 0.05
C THR A 57 -11.83 4.54 -0.57
N ALA A 58 -10.94 3.71 -0.01
CA ALA A 58 -10.71 2.35 -0.47
C ALA A 58 -11.97 1.48 -0.36
N ALA A 59 -12.71 1.59 0.74
CA ALA A 59 -13.97 0.88 0.95
C ALA A 59 -15.03 1.30 -0.07
N PHE A 60 -15.23 2.61 -0.29
CA PHE A 60 -16.19 3.09 -1.28
C PHE A 60 -15.83 2.66 -2.70
N LEU A 61 -14.58 2.84 -3.12
CA LEU A 61 -14.16 2.45 -4.47
C LEU A 61 -14.29 0.93 -4.68
N SER A 62 -13.83 0.13 -3.73
CA SER A 62 -13.91 -1.34 -3.87
C SER A 62 -15.35 -1.85 -3.92
N ASN A 63 -16.27 -1.26 -3.15
CA ASN A 63 -17.68 -1.65 -3.19
C ASN A 63 -18.38 -1.19 -4.48
N ILE A 64 -18.10 0.03 -4.96
CA ILE A 64 -18.66 0.52 -6.23
C ILE A 64 -18.22 -0.40 -7.38
N MET A 65 -16.93 -0.74 -7.45
CA MET A 65 -16.40 -1.63 -8.50
C MET A 65 -17.02 -3.03 -8.41
N ARG A 66 -17.17 -3.59 -7.21
CA ARG A 66 -17.85 -4.88 -7.01
C ARG A 66 -19.31 -4.87 -7.44
N GLU A 67 -20.03 -3.79 -7.14
CA GLU A 67 -21.42 -3.62 -7.58
C GLU A 67 -21.54 -3.57 -9.11
N GLN A 68 -20.49 -3.11 -9.81
CA GLN A 68 -20.40 -3.17 -11.28
C GLN A 68 -19.95 -4.54 -11.81
N GLY A 69 -19.78 -5.54 -10.94
CA GLY A 69 -19.43 -6.91 -11.32
C GLY A 69 -17.93 -7.18 -11.44
N TYR A 70 -17.05 -6.23 -11.10
CA TYR A 70 -15.60 -6.47 -11.13
C TYR A 70 -15.14 -7.39 -10.00
N ASN A 71 -14.16 -8.24 -10.29
CA ASN A 71 -13.36 -8.93 -9.29
C ASN A 71 -12.33 -7.97 -8.69
N VAL A 72 -12.50 -7.59 -7.42
CA VAL A 72 -11.74 -6.50 -6.81
C VAL A 72 -10.85 -7.00 -5.67
N GLY A 73 -9.55 -6.79 -5.82
CA GLY A 73 -8.59 -6.85 -4.71
C GLY A 73 -8.58 -5.53 -3.92
N CYS A 74 -8.58 -5.57 -2.59
CA CYS A 74 -8.46 -4.37 -1.78
C CYS A 74 -7.52 -4.61 -0.60
N TYR A 75 -6.49 -3.76 -0.47
CA TYR A 75 -5.50 -3.79 0.58
C TYR A 75 -5.55 -2.50 1.41
N THR A 76 -5.81 -2.65 2.71
CA THR A 76 -5.95 -1.53 3.67
C THR A 76 -5.17 -1.76 4.96
N SER A 77 -4.86 -0.69 5.68
CA SER A 77 -4.19 -0.78 6.99
C SER A 77 -4.45 0.45 7.87
N PRO A 78 -4.41 0.32 9.21
CA PRO A 78 -4.28 -0.92 9.99
C PRO A 78 -5.61 -1.72 10.01
N HIS A 79 -5.64 -2.84 10.74
CA HIS A 79 -6.87 -3.60 11.02
C HIS A 79 -7.42 -3.22 12.40
N LEU A 80 -8.70 -3.49 12.66
CA LEU A 80 -9.33 -3.25 13.97
C LEU A 80 -9.28 -4.48 14.87
N LEU A 81 -9.73 -5.65 14.39
CA LEU A 81 -9.80 -6.87 15.21
C LEU A 81 -8.83 -7.94 14.72
N THR A 82 -8.76 -8.15 13.41
CA THR A 82 -7.94 -9.22 12.82
C THR A 82 -7.19 -8.75 11.58
N ILE A 83 -5.96 -9.23 11.41
CA ILE A 83 -5.12 -8.90 10.26
C ILE A 83 -5.73 -9.31 8.92
N ARG A 84 -6.69 -10.24 8.92
CA ARG A 84 -7.47 -10.62 7.74
C ARG A 84 -8.25 -9.46 7.16
N GLU A 85 -8.66 -8.49 7.98
CA GLU A 85 -9.39 -7.29 7.53
C GLU A 85 -8.58 -6.45 6.53
N ARG A 86 -7.25 -6.60 6.53
CA ARG A 86 -6.38 -5.85 5.62
C ARG A 86 -6.55 -6.25 4.17
N ILE A 87 -7.02 -7.46 3.90
CA ILE A 87 -7.10 -8.02 2.55
C ILE A 87 -8.53 -8.47 2.29
N SER A 88 -9.12 -7.99 1.21
CA SER A 88 -10.34 -8.54 0.62
C SER A 88 -10.12 -8.79 -0.87
N VAL A 89 -10.77 -9.81 -1.41
CA VAL A 89 -10.67 -10.19 -2.82
C VAL A 89 -12.00 -10.77 -3.29
N GLY A 90 -12.26 -10.77 -4.59
CA GLY A 90 -13.53 -11.27 -5.15
C GLY A 90 -14.61 -10.21 -5.33
N GLN A 91 -15.74 -10.66 -5.86
CA GLN A 91 -16.92 -9.84 -6.16
C GLN A 91 -17.80 -9.56 -4.93
N SER A 92 -17.78 -10.45 -3.92
CA SER A 92 -18.57 -10.28 -2.69
C SER A 92 -17.90 -9.38 -1.64
N GLY A 93 -16.57 -9.25 -1.71
CA GLY A 93 -15.77 -8.52 -0.74
C GLY A 93 -15.67 -9.23 0.63
N GLY A 94 -15.28 -8.45 1.64
CA GLY A 94 -15.06 -8.94 3.02
C GLY A 94 -13.64 -9.48 3.28
N PRO A 95 -13.24 -9.62 4.55
CA PRO A 95 -11.92 -10.12 4.92
C PRO A 95 -11.65 -11.54 4.40
N VAL A 96 -10.43 -11.80 3.94
CA VAL A 96 -10.01 -13.17 3.58
C VAL A 96 -10.19 -14.15 4.74
N SER A 97 -10.42 -15.43 4.43
CA SER A 97 -10.51 -16.49 5.45
C SER A 97 -9.14 -16.75 6.10
N ALA A 98 -9.15 -17.39 7.26
CA ALA A 98 -7.91 -17.76 7.94
C ALA A 98 -7.14 -18.83 7.15
N GLU A 99 -7.88 -19.74 6.51
CA GLU A 99 -7.37 -20.79 5.65
C GLU A 99 -6.66 -20.20 4.44
N LEU A 100 -7.33 -19.29 3.72
CA LEU A 100 -6.76 -18.63 2.54
C LEU A 100 -5.49 -17.86 2.90
N LEU A 101 -5.51 -17.11 4.01
CA LEU A 101 -4.33 -16.38 4.45
C LEU A 101 -3.17 -17.32 4.81
N ARG A 102 -3.44 -18.42 5.53
CA ARG A 102 -2.43 -19.42 5.89
C ARG A 102 -1.83 -20.08 4.65
N ASP A 103 -2.64 -20.45 3.68
CA ASP A 103 -2.21 -21.14 2.47
C ASP A 103 -1.36 -20.19 1.60
N LEU A 104 -1.78 -18.92 1.50
CA LEU A 104 -1.00 -17.84 0.87
C LEU A 104 0.37 -17.64 1.53
N PHE A 105 0.43 -17.64 2.87
CA PHE A 105 1.70 -17.62 3.60
C PHE A 105 2.56 -18.85 3.31
N GLY A 106 1.93 -20.02 3.20
CA GLY A 106 2.60 -21.27 2.84
C GLY A 106 3.29 -21.18 1.47
N HIS A 107 2.57 -20.68 0.46
CA HIS A 107 3.10 -20.49 -0.90
C HIS A 107 4.28 -19.50 -0.96
N ALA A 108 4.22 -18.41 -0.19
CA ALA A 108 5.29 -17.40 -0.19
C ALA A 108 6.43 -17.67 0.80
N LYS A 109 6.33 -18.73 1.62
CA LYS A 109 7.21 -18.96 2.77
C LYS A 109 8.68 -18.99 2.41
N GLU A 110 9.04 -19.68 1.33
CA GLU A 110 10.43 -19.80 0.88
C GLU A 110 10.99 -18.45 0.42
N ALA A 111 10.27 -17.73 -0.45
CA ALA A 111 10.69 -16.42 -0.94
C ALA A 111 10.83 -15.39 0.20
N ILE A 112 9.93 -15.42 1.19
CA ILE A 112 10.02 -14.59 2.39
C ILE A 112 11.24 -14.98 3.22
N GLY A 113 11.47 -16.28 3.46
CA GLY A 113 12.63 -16.77 4.21
C GLY A 113 13.96 -16.32 3.61
N GLN A 114 14.13 -16.52 2.30
CA GLN A 114 15.32 -16.06 1.56
C GLN A 114 15.48 -14.54 1.61
N SER A 115 14.37 -13.78 1.58
CA SER A 115 14.41 -12.32 1.69
C SER A 115 14.79 -11.84 3.09
N ILE A 116 14.36 -12.54 4.15
CA ILE A 116 14.78 -12.24 5.52
C ILE A 116 16.30 -12.41 5.65
N GLU A 117 16.85 -13.48 5.07
CA GLU A 117 18.29 -13.75 5.09
C GLU A 117 19.08 -12.74 4.25
N SER A 118 18.66 -12.47 3.01
CA SER A 118 19.40 -11.57 2.11
C SER A 118 19.35 -10.09 2.51
N GLU A 119 18.42 -9.72 3.39
CA GLU A 119 18.23 -8.35 3.86
C GLU A 119 18.67 -8.18 5.33
N ASP A 120 19.44 -9.13 5.87
CA ASP A 120 19.94 -9.11 7.26
C ASP A 120 18.82 -8.88 8.31
N GLY A 121 17.64 -9.45 8.06
CA GLY A 121 16.47 -9.29 8.92
C GLY A 121 15.80 -7.91 8.89
N ALA A 122 16.17 -7.04 7.93
CA ALA A 122 15.57 -5.72 7.79
C ALA A 122 14.13 -5.74 7.24
N LEU A 123 13.67 -6.89 6.71
CA LEU A 123 12.33 -7.04 6.16
C LEU A 123 11.25 -6.78 7.21
N THR A 124 10.26 -5.97 6.83
CA THR A 124 9.19 -5.53 7.73
C THR A 124 7.93 -6.35 7.56
N HIS A 125 7.08 -6.35 8.59
CA HIS A 125 5.74 -6.94 8.50
C HIS A 125 4.89 -6.31 7.39
N PHE A 126 5.03 -5.00 7.19
CA PHE A 126 4.25 -4.27 6.19
C PHE A 126 4.65 -4.65 4.76
N GLU A 127 5.95 -4.78 4.48
CA GLU A 127 6.45 -5.26 3.17
C GLU A 127 5.97 -6.68 2.88
N VAL A 128 6.04 -7.59 3.86
CA VAL A 128 5.56 -8.96 3.68
C VAL A 128 4.06 -8.96 3.40
N PHE A 129 3.24 -8.27 4.18
CA PHE A 129 1.79 -8.24 3.95
C PHE A 129 1.40 -7.56 2.63
N THR A 130 2.12 -6.51 2.23
CA THR A 130 1.94 -5.88 0.91
C THR A 130 2.23 -6.88 -0.21
N ALA A 131 3.34 -7.62 -0.11
CA ALA A 131 3.74 -8.60 -1.12
C ALA A 131 2.74 -9.76 -1.22
N LEU A 132 2.25 -10.26 -0.08
CA LEU A 132 1.22 -11.29 -0.04
C LEU A 132 -0.10 -10.80 -0.65
N SER A 133 -0.49 -9.55 -0.39
CA SER A 133 -1.70 -8.97 -0.97
C SER A 133 -1.61 -8.94 -2.49
N TYR A 134 -0.48 -8.50 -3.05
CA TYR A 134 -0.26 -8.53 -4.50
C TYR A 134 -0.21 -9.94 -5.06
N LEU A 135 0.43 -10.88 -4.37
CA LEU A 135 0.45 -12.29 -4.78
C LEU A 135 -0.97 -12.85 -4.85
N LEU A 136 -1.81 -12.60 -3.84
CA LEU A 136 -3.19 -13.05 -3.84
C LEU A 136 -3.99 -12.42 -4.98
N PHE A 137 -3.87 -11.11 -5.18
CA PHE A 137 -4.59 -10.41 -6.26
C PHE A 137 -4.21 -10.94 -7.64
N SER A 138 -2.93 -11.27 -7.84
CA SER A 138 -2.45 -11.91 -9.06
C SER A 138 -3.00 -13.33 -9.22
N GLN A 139 -3.04 -14.14 -8.15
CA GLN A 139 -3.54 -15.52 -8.19
C GLN A 139 -5.06 -15.59 -8.44
N GLU A 140 -5.80 -14.63 -7.88
CA GLU A 140 -7.25 -14.50 -8.02
C GLU A 140 -7.65 -13.78 -9.31
N ASN A 141 -6.70 -13.36 -10.15
CA ASN A 141 -6.92 -12.62 -11.40
C ASN A 141 -7.90 -11.45 -11.22
N VAL A 142 -7.60 -10.56 -10.27
CA VAL A 142 -8.46 -9.40 -10.02
C VAL A 142 -8.47 -8.48 -11.24
N ASP A 143 -9.65 -7.93 -11.55
CA ASP A 143 -9.79 -6.94 -12.62
C ASP A 143 -9.17 -5.60 -12.22
N ILE A 144 -9.17 -5.29 -10.92
CA ILE A 144 -8.57 -4.08 -10.36
C ILE A 144 -8.20 -4.27 -8.88
N ALA A 145 -7.08 -3.67 -8.47
CA ALA A 145 -6.66 -3.59 -7.08
C ALA A 145 -6.84 -2.17 -6.51
N ILE A 146 -7.42 -2.06 -5.32
CA ILE A 146 -7.51 -0.82 -4.55
C ILE A 146 -6.50 -0.89 -3.41
N VAL A 147 -5.47 -0.06 -3.46
CA VAL A 147 -4.29 -0.18 -2.59
C VAL A 147 -4.13 1.08 -1.76
N GLU A 148 -4.23 0.95 -0.44
CA GLU A 148 -3.94 2.02 0.52
C GLU A 148 -2.46 2.00 0.92
N ALA A 149 -1.78 3.14 0.77
CA ALA A 149 -0.44 3.34 1.32
C ALA A 149 -0.48 3.40 2.85
N GLY A 150 0.49 2.75 3.51
CA GLY A 150 0.59 2.71 4.96
C GLY A 150 1.02 4.06 5.54
N LEU A 151 2.19 4.55 5.12
CA LEU A 151 2.73 5.82 5.57
C LEU A 151 3.42 6.60 4.44
N GLY A 152 3.05 7.88 4.32
CA GLY A 152 3.59 8.75 3.29
C GLY A 152 3.05 8.35 1.91
N GLY A 153 3.94 7.80 1.08
CA GLY A 153 3.64 7.40 -0.30
C GLY A 153 4.92 7.08 -1.07
N ALA A 154 5.81 8.05 -1.23
CA ALA A 154 7.01 8.00 -2.05
C ALA A 154 7.91 6.80 -1.74
N ARG A 155 8.10 6.47 -0.46
CA ARG A 155 8.91 5.36 0.02
C ARG A 155 8.08 4.20 0.57
N ASP A 156 6.76 4.29 0.55
CA ASP A 156 5.88 3.28 1.12
C ASP A 156 6.01 1.95 0.35
N ALA A 157 5.95 0.80 1.02
CA ALA A 157 6.11 -0.51 0.38
C ALA A 157 5.09 -0.76 -0.75
N THR A 158 3.95 -0.08 -0.72
CA THR A 158 2.94 -0.15 -1.79
C THR A 158 3.33 0.62 -3.06
N ASN A 159 4.32 1.53 -3.01
CA ASN A 159 4.75 2.35 -4.15
C ASN A 159 5.73 1.65 -5.10
N VAL A 160 5.43 0.39 -5.38
CA VAL A 160 6.08 -0.46 -6.38
C VAL A 160 5.24 -0.60 -7.65
N ILE A 161 3.96 -0.19 -7.61
CA ILE A 161 3.06 -0.11 -8.78
C ILE A 161 3.69 0.83 -9.82
N GLN A 162 3.93 0.35 -11.04
CA GLN A 162 4.51 1.17 -12.12
C GLN A 162 3.44 2.00 -12.81
N SER A 163 3.86 2.94 -13.68
CA SER A 163 2.90 3.71 -14.45
C SER A 163 1.98 2.80 -15.27
N THR A 164 2.51 1.74 -15.90
CA THR A 164 1.76 0.81 -16.76
C THR A 164 0.53 0.20 -16.09
N GLU A 165 0.65 -0.22 -14.83
CA GLU A 165 -0.45 -0.82 -14.05
C GLU A 165 -1.25 0.22 -13.24
N LEU A 166 -0.77 1.45 -13.08
CA LEU A 166 -1.51 2.44 -12.32
C LEU A 166 -2.71 2.98 -13.12
N ALA A 167 -3.91 2.66 -12.66
CA ALA A 167 -5.15 3.22 -13.19
C ALA A 167 -5.35 4.67 -12.75
N ALA A 168 -5.12 4.97 -11.47
CA ALA A 168 -5.18 6.33 -10.92
C ALA A 168 -4.47 6.43 -9.57
N SER A 169 -3.98 7.63 -9.25
CA SER A 169 -3.55 7.99 -7.89
C SER A 169 -4.62 8.81 -7.20
N VAL A 170 -4.89 8.54 -5.93
CA VAL A 170 -5.78 9.34 -5.09
C VAL A 170 -5.00 9.87 -3.90
N ILE A 171 -4.94 11.20 -3.76
CA ILE A 171 -4.49 11.86 -2.54
C ILE A 171 -5.73 12.38 -1.83
N THR A 172 -6.04 11.80 -0.66
CA THR A 172 -7.14 12.29 0.16
C THR A 172 -6.73 13.60 0.86
N THR A 173 -6.70 13.64 2.19
CA THR A 173 -6.30 14.84 2.93
C THR A 173 -4.78 14.87 3.14
N VAL A 174 -4.21 16.07 3.25
CA VAL A 174 -2.84 16.28 3.72
C VAL A 174 -2.89 17.06 5.03
N GLY A 175 -2.44 16.44 6.10
CA GLY A 175 -2.46 17.02 7.44
C GLY A 175 -1.21 16.66 8.23
N LYS A 176 -0.96 17.43 9.30
CA LYS A 176 0.19 17.25 10.20
C LYS A 176 0.04 15.97 11.02
N GLU A 177 0.52 14.86 10.49
CA GLU A 177 0.69 13.58 11.19
C GLU A 177 2.06 13.00 10.83
N HIS A 178 2.67 12.24 11.75
CA HIS A 178 3.96 11.59 11.54
C HIS A 178 5.09 12.55 11.11
N LEU A 179 5.08 13.80 11.62
CA LEU A 179 6.07 14.82 11.28
C LEU A 179 7.51 14.32 11.44
N ALA A 180 7.81 13.60 12.52
CA ALA A 180 9.14 13.04 12.75
C ALA A 180 9.59 12.01 11.68
N ALA A 181 8.65 11.27 11.09
CA ALA A 181 8.94 10.29 10.05
C ALA A 181 8.99 10.90 8.65
N LEU A 182 8.29 12.02 8.43
CA LEU A 182 8.05 12.63 7.11
C LEU A 182 8.71 14.01 6.94
N GLY A 183 9.81 14.29 7.64
CA GLY A 183 10.62 15.50 7.42
C GLY A 183 10.13 16.78 8.11
N GLY A 184 9.18 16.69 9.04
CA GLY A 184 8.89 17.75 10.01
C GLY A 184 7.99 18.90 9.57
N SER A 185 7.51 18.91 8.32
CA SER A 185 6.68 20.00 7.78
C SER A 185 5.47 19.49 6.99
N LEU A 186 4.48 20.37 6.75
CA LEU A 186 3.34 20.02 5.88
C LEU A 186 3.79 19.82 4.42
N GLN A 187 4.75 20.61 3.96
CA GLN A 187 5.32 20.50 2.62
C GLN A 187 6.02 19.16 2.42
N SER A 188 6.86 18.73 3.38
CA SER A 188 7.53 17.43 3.29
C SER A 188 6.55 16.26 3.34
N ILE A 189 5.46 16.38 4.10
CA ILE A 189 4.35 15.41 4.08
C ILE A 189 3.66 15.39 2.70
N ALA A 190 3.40 16.56 2.10
CA ALA A 190 2.78 16.65 0.79
C ALA A 190 3.66 15.98 -0.29
N VAL A 191 4.96 16.26 -0.29
CA VAL A 191 5.96 15.65 -1.19
C VAL A 191 6.00 14.13 -1.00
N ALA A 192 6.05 13.66 0.25
CA ALA A 192 6.03 12.23 0.53
C ALA A 192 4.76 11.57 0.01
N LYS A 193 3.59 12.20 0.15
CA LYS A 193 2.33 11.63 -0.36
C LYS A 193 2.22 11.67 -1.87
N SER A 194 2.64 12.77 -2.51
CA SER A 194 2.61 12.91 -3.96
C SER A 194 3.52 11.94 -4.69
N GLY A 195 4.45 11.26 -4.00
CA GLY A 195 5.31 10.25 -4.61
C GLY A 195 4.60 9.01 -5.16
N ILE A 196 3.29 8.84 -4.91
CA ILE A 196 2.48 7.80 -5.58
C ILE A 196 1.99 8.23 -6.97
N ILE A 197 2.09 9.51 -7.32
CA ILE A 197 1.68 10.05 -8.63
C ILE A 197 2.69 9.59 -9.68
N LYS A 198 2.20 9.06 -10.80
CA LYS A 198 3.03 8.62 -11.94
C LYS A 198 2.68 9.42 -13.19
N GLN A 199 3.67 9.60 -14.05
CA GLN A 199 3.52 10.37 -15.29
C GLN A 199 2.41 9.77 -16.16
N GLU A 200 1.62 10.65 -16.79
CA GLU A 200 0.53 10.30 -17.71
C GLU A 200 -0.63 9.51 -17.09
N ARG A 201 -0.70 9.45 -15.74
CA ARG A 201 -1.80 8.81 -15.03
C ARG A 201 -2.70 9.82 -14.32
N PRO A 202 -4.03 9.60 -14.31
CA PRO A 202 -4.96 10.47 -13.60
C PRO A 202 -4.62 10.57 -12.11
N VAL A 203 -4.80 11.79 -11.58
CA VAL A 203 -4.68 12.05 -10.14
C VAL A 203 -5.95 12.73 -9.63
N MET A 204 -6.48 12.21 -8.52
CA MET A 204 -7.58 12.84 -7.78
C MET A 204 -7.04 13.41 -6.48
N LEU A 205 -7.28 14.71 -6.27
CA LEU A 205 -6.89 15.44 -5.07
C LEU A 205 -8.13 15.90 -4.32
N PHE A 206 -8.20 15.64 -3.01
CA PHE A 206 -9.29 16.15 -2.19
C PHE A 206 -9.12 17.66 -1.93
N SER A 207 -10.07 18.46 -2.41
CA SER A 207 -10.01 19.92 -2.42
C SER A 207 -10.58 20.53 -1.12
N HIS A 208 -9.81 20.52 -0.04
CA HIS A 208 -10.02 21.46 1.07
C HIS A 208 -8.75 22.24 1.47
N LEU A 209 -7.70 22.17 0.64
CA LEU A 209 -6.41 22.82 0.90
C LEU A 209 -6.02 23.89 -0.12
N TRP A 210 -6.98 24.47 -0.85
CA TRP A 210 -6.63 25.60 -1.71
C TRP A 210 -7.69 26.70 -1.74
N PRO A 211 -7.37 27.92 -1.23
CA PRO A 211 -8.17 29.11 -1.51
C PRO A 211 -7.72 29.65 -2.87
N PHE A 212 -8.39 29.27 -3.96
CA PHE A 212 -8.47 30.18 -5.10
C PHE A 212 -9.92 30.66 -5.14
N PRO A 213 -10.16 31.99 -5.12
CA PRO A 213 -11.43 32.49 -5.58
C PRO A 213 -11.55 32.06 -7.04
N CYS A 214 -12.66 31.40 -7.40
CA CYS A 214 -13.01 31.24 -8.80
C CYS A 214 -13.09 32.62 -9.44
N SER A 215 -12.07 33.01 -10.19
CA SER A 215 -12.21 34.05 -11.20
C SER A 215 -12.85 33.39 -12.40
N SER A 216 -14.13 33.75 -12.59
CA SER A 216 -14.98 33.56 -13.77
C SER A 216 -14.28 33.88 -15.09
#